data_AF-A0A1Q5TLN3-F1
#
_entry.id   AF-A0A1Q5TLN3-F1
#
_cell.length_a   1.000
_cell.length_b   1.000
_cell.length_c   1.000
_cell.angle_alpha   90.00
_cell.angle_beta   90.00
_cell.angle_gamma   90.00
#
_symmetry.space_group_name_H-M   'P 1'
#
loop_
_entity.id
_entity.type
_entity.pdbx_description
1 polymer ?
#
loop_
_entity_poly.entity_id
_entity_poly.type
_entity_poly.pdbx_seq_one_letter_code
_entity_poly.pdbx_strand_id
1 'polypeptide(L)'
;MPPIRSESWLKSANQEGKIQLALQDIKEGRIKSLHAATKLYDIPYATLHARSSGVAPRVDTRWHRHKLTQLEEDSLAEWIISMDTRGAAPRPSTVRDMANILLAARGESPPATVGKNWPSSFVQRRDELRSCFSKRYDYHRALNEDPKAINEWFSMVQRAIEENGIQSEDIYNFDETGFAMGLISSQK
;
A
#
# COMPACT_ATOMS: atom_id res chain seq x y z
N MET A 1 2.62 -11.68 -3.74
CA MET A 1 1.46 -12.07 -4.56
C MET A 1 0.35 -11.06 -4.27
N PRO A 2 -0.24 -10.41 -5.28
CA PRO A 2 -1.42 -9.59 -5.05
C PRO A 2 -2.55 -10.50 -4.50
N PRO A 3 -3.40 -9.98 -3.60
CA PRO A 3 -4.46 -10.80 -3.01
C PRO A 3 -5.38 -11.34 -4.11
N ILE A 4 -5.70 -12.63 -4.03
CA ILE A 4 -6.68 -13.29 -4.92
C ILE A 4 -8.00 -12.56 -4.73
N ARG A 5 -8.40 -11.76 -5.72
CA ARG A 5 -9.69 -11.06 -5.71
C ARG A 5 -10.80 -12.12 -5.71
N SER A 6 -11.80 -11.95 -4.84
CA SER A 6 -12.91 -12.92 -4.75
C SER A 6 -13.66 -13.02 -6.07
N GLU A 7 -14.22 -14.19 -6.40
CA GLU A 7 -15.00 -14.39 -7.63
C GLU A 7 -16.14 -13.38 -7.79
N SER A 8 -16.75 -12.97 -6.67
CA SER A 8 -17.79 -11.93 -6.65
C SER A 8 -17.28 -10.59 -7.17
N TRP A 9 -16.02 -10.24 -6.89
CA TRP A 9 -15.44 -8.97 -7.32
C TRP A 9 -15.18 -8.98 -8.83
N LEU A 10 -14.61 -10.07 -9.35
CA LEU A 10 -14.39 -10.28 -10.79
C LEU A 10 -15.70 -10.22 -11.58
N LYS A 11 -16.77 -10.84 -11.08
CA LYS A 11 -18.12 -10.78 -11.68
C LYS A 11 -18.65 -9.34 -11.72
N SER A 12 -18.49 -8.58 -10.64
CA SER A 12 -18.95 -7.18 -10.58
C SER A 12 -18.14 -6.26 -11.51
N ALA A 13 -16.83 -6.44 -11.60
CA ALA A 13 -15.97 -5.65 -12.48
C ALA A 13 -16.26 -5.93 -13.96
N ASN A 14 -16.47 -7.19 -14.33
CA ASN A 14 -16.87 -7.57 -15.68
C ASN A 14 -18.24 -7.00 -16.06
N GLN A 15 -19.20 -7.01 -15.12
CA GLN A 15 -20.51 -6.40 -15.35
C GLN A 15 -20.40 -4.89 -15.56
N GLU A 16 -19.54 -4.20 -14.80
CA GLU A 16 -19.28 -2.78 -14.97
C GLU A 16 -18.64 -2.47 -16.34
N GLY A 17 -17.67 -3.29 -16.78
CA GLY A 17 -17.07 -3.15 -18.11
C GLY A 17 -18.09 -3.22 -19.25
N LYS A 18 -19.06 -4.15 -19.16
CA LYS A 18 -20.17 -4.23 -20.13
C LYS A 18 -21.05 -2.98 -20.14
N ILE A 19 -21.34 -2.43 -18.96
CA ILE A 19 -22.14 -1.20 -18.81
C ILE A 19 -21.42 -0.01 -19.46
N GLN A 20 -20.12 0.14 -19.21
CA GLN A 20 -19.33 1.24 -19.78
C GLN A 20 -19.27 1.14 -21.31
N LEU A 21 -19.06 -0.07 -21.85
CA LEU A 21 -19.07 -0.31 -23.29
C LEU A 21 -20.44 0.00 -23.91
N ALA A 22 -21.53 -0.40 -23.26
CA ALA A 22 -22.89 -0.10 -23.71
C ALA A 22 -23.17 1.42 -23.74
N LEU A 23 -22.73 2.16 -22.73
CA LEU A 23 -22.86 3.62 -22.69
C LEU A 23 -22.00 4.30 -23.77
N GLN A 24 -20.79 3.79 -24.02
CA GLN A 24 -19.90 4.28 -25.07
C GLN A 24 -20.52 4.07 -26.46
N ASP A 25 -21.07 2.89 -26.74
CA ASP A 25 -21.71 2.57 -28.02
C ASP A 25 -22.99 3.38 -28.26
N ILE A 26 -23.73 3.74 -27.20
CA ILE A 26 -24.84 4.70 -27.28
C ILE A 26 -24.30 6.11 -27.61
N LYS A 27 -23.23 6.54 -26.93
CA LYS A 27 -22.62 7.87 -27.13
C LYS A 27 -22.05 8.04 -28.54
N GLU A 28 -21.46 6.99 -29.09
CA GLU A 28 -20.93 6.95 -30.46
C GLU A 28 -22.02 6.74 -31.53
N GLY A 29 -23.28 6.61 -31.13
CA GLY A 29 -24.41 6.46 -32.06
C GLY A 29 -24.49 5.08 -32.73
N ARG A 30 -23.65 4.11 -32.33
CA ARG A 30 -23.71 2.71 -32.79
C ARG A 30 -25.03 2.06 -32.35
N ILE A 31 -25.57 2.48 -31.20
CA ILE A 31 -26.84 2.02 -30.67
C ILE A 31 -27.77 3.21 -30.40
N LYS A 32 -28.99 3.13 -30.93
CA LYS A 32 -29.94 4.25 -30.94
C LYS A 32 -30.72 4.42 -29.63
N SER A 33 -30.74 3.43 -28.73
CA SER A 33 -31.51 3.51 -27.49
C SER A 33 -30.91 2.68 -26.35
N LEU A 34 -31.16 3.13 -25.12
CA LEU A 34 -30.84 2.38 -23.90
C LEU A 34 -31.46 0.98 -23.92
N HIS A 35 -32.69 0.83 -24.40
CA HIS A 35 -33.36 -0.46 -24.47
C HIS A 35 -32.70 -1.42 -25.49
N ALA A 36 -32.24 -0.90 -26.63
CA ALA A 36 -31.49 -1.71 -27.59
C ALA A 36 -30.15 -2.19 -27.00
N ALA A 37 -29.45 -1.32 -26.28
CA ALA A 37 -28.21 -1.68 -25.59
C ALA A 37 -28.42 -2.73 -24.51
N THR A 38 -29.53 -2.68 -23.76
CA THR A 38 -29.84 -3.70 -22.74
C THR A 38 -29.99 -5.09 -23.31
N LYS A 39 -30.60 -5.23 -24.49
CA LYS A 39 -30.73 -6.50 -25.19
C LYS A 39 -29.41 -6.99 -25.78
N LEU A 40 -28.58 -6.08 -26.31
CA LEU A 40 -27.32 -6.43 -26.96
C LEU A 40 -26.27 -6.91 -25.96
N TYR A 41 -26.16 -6.23 -24.81
CA TYR A 41 -25.13 -6.51 -23.80
C TYR A 41 -25.61 -7.39 -22.64
N ASP A 42 -26.89 -7.79 -22.65
CA ASP A 42 -27.54 -8.56 -21.58
C ASP A 42 -27.41 -7.86 -20.21
N ILE A 43 -27.86 -6.61 -20.15
CA ILE A 43 -27.80 -5.76 -18.95
C ILE A 43 -29.22 -5.34 -18.57
N PRO A 44 -29.64 -5.44 -17.29
CA PRO A 44 -30.93 -4.92 -16.86
C PRO A 44 -31.07 -3.41 -17.15
N TYR A 45 -32.23 -3.01 -17.71
CA TYR A 45 -32.48 -1.61 -18.06
C TYR A 45 -32.34 -0.65 -16.89
N ALA A 46 -32.85 -1.02 -15.71
CA ALA A 46 -32.73 -0.19 -14.50
C ALA A 46 -31.25 0.10 -14.14
N THR A 47 -30.36 -0.88 -14.32
CA THR A 47 -28.93 -0.73 -14.07
C THR A 47 -28.30 0.21 -15.08
N LEU A 48 -28.55 0.01 -16.38
CA LEU A 48 -27.98 0.88 -17.42
C LEU A 48 -28.52 2.32 -17.33
N HIS A 49 -29.81 2.47 -17.04
CA HIS A 49 -30.45 3.77 -16.82
C HIS A 49 -29.83 4.51 -15.62
N ALA A 50 -29.76 3.86 -14.44
CA ALA A 50 -29.13 4.46 -13.25
C ALA A 50 -27.70 4.93 -13.54
N ARG A 51 -26.97 4.19 -14.37
CA ARG A 51 -25.61 4.51 -14.78
C ARG A 51 -25.53 5.70 -15.73
N SER A 52 -26.43 5.76 -16.71
CA SER A 52 -26.57 6.94 -17.56
C SER A 52 -26.96 8.20 -16.78
N SER A 53 -27.68 8.04 -15.67
CA SER A 53 -28.03 9.12 -14.74
C SER A 53 -26.91 9.50 -13.77
N GLY A 54 -25.72 8.91 -13.87
CA GLY A 54 -24.54 9.28 -13.09
C GLY A 54 -24.34 8.50 -11.77
N VAL A 55 -25.06 7.41 -11.53
CA VAL A 55 -24.84 6.57 -10.34
C VAL A 55 -23.49 5.84 -10.47
N ALA A 56 -22.59 6.05 -9.50
CA ALA A 56 -21.27 5.43 -9.48
C ALA A 56 -21.29 3.91 -9.26
N PRO A 57 -20.24 3.18 -9.68
CA PRO A 57 -20.15 1.74 -9.45
C PRO A 57 -20.05 1.39 -8.00
N ARG A 58 -20.67 0.28 -7.61
CA ARG A 58 -20.42 -0.28 -6.27
C ARG A 58 -18.95 -0.64 -6.06
N VAL A 59 -18.24 -1.00 -7.14
CA VAL A 59 -16.80 -1.30 -7.11
C VAL A 59 -15.99 -0.05 -6.77
N ASP A 60 -16.42 1.12 -7.26
CA ASP A 60 -15.73 2.40 -7.07
C ASP A 60 -16.32 3.20 -5.88
N THR A 61 -17.51 2.81 -5.42
CA THR A 61 -18.19 3.44 -4.30
C THR A 61 -17.57 2.93 -3.01
N ARG A 62 -16.93 3.84 -2.29
CA ARG A 62 -16.35 3.56 -0.98
C ARG A 62 -17.42 3.07 -0.01
N TRP A 63 -17.10 2.02 0.74
CA TRP A 63 -18.02 1.47 1.73
C TRP A 63 -18.32 2.51 2.82
N HIS A 64 -19.56 2.62 3.28
CA HIS A 64 -20.05 3.66 4.19
C HIS A 64 -19.47 3.63 5.62
N ARG A 65 -18.45 2.80 5.88
CA ARG A 65 -17.88 2.54 7.22
C ARG A 65 -16.48 3.16 7.42
N HIS A 66 -15.97 3.92 6.46
CA HIS A 66 -14.73 4.68 6.69
C HIS A 66 -15.01 5.88 7.60
N LYS A 67 -14.16 6.04 8.63
CA LYS A 67 -14.26 7.16 9.58
C LYS A 67 -13.61 8.44 9.03
N LEU A 68 -12.48 8.28 8.36
CA LEU A 68 -11.76 9.36 7.70
C LEU A 68 -12.23 9.52 6.24
N THR A 69 -12.17 10.74 5.73
CA THR A 69 -12.37 11.04 4.30
C THR A 69 -11.21 10.49 3.48
N GLN A 70 -11.34 10.50 2.15
CA GLN A 70 -10.26 10.04 1.27
C GLN A 70 -9.02 10.93 1.42
N LEU A 71 -9.23 12.26 1.40
CA LEU A 71 -8.16 13.25 1.56
C LEU A 71 -7.44 13.12 2.90
N GLU A 72 -8.17 12.89 3.99
CA GLU A 72 -7.54 12.68 5.30
C GLU A 72 -6.73 11.39 5.37
N GLU A 73 -7.22 10.30 4.76
CA GLU A 73 -6.45 9.05 4.65
C GLU A 73 -5.20 9.23 3.78
N ASP A 74 -5.29 10.00 2.69
CA ASP A 74 -4.17 10.33 1.80
C ASP A 74 -3.11 11.16 2.54
N SER A 75 -3.52 12.24 3.21
CA SER A 75 -2.61 13.07 4.01
C SER A 75 -1.97 12.30 5.17
N LEU A 76 -2.71 11.36 5.79
CA LEU A 76 -2.15 10.49 6.82
C LEU A 76 -1.11 9.52 6.24
N ALA A 77 -1.34 8.98 5.04
CA ALA A 77 -0.38 8.12 4.35
C ALA A 77 0.90 8.89 3.97
N GLU A 78 0.76 10.08 3.39
CA GLU A 78 1.89 10.98 3.08
C GLU A 78 2.69 11.32 4.32
N TRP A 79 2.02 11.61 5.45
CA TRP A 79 2.68 11.86 6.72
C TRP A 79 3.48 10.64 7.21
N ILE A 80 2.93 9.42 7.10
CA ILE A 80 3.64 8.18 7.47
C ILE A 80 4.90 8.01 6.61
N ILE A 81 4.77 8.17 5.29
CA ILE A 81 5.90 8.05 4.35
C ILE A 81 6.97 9.10 4.66
N SER A 82 6.57 10.35 4.91
CA SER A 82 7.47 11.43 5.31
C SER A 82 8.21 11.14 6.61
N MET A 83 7.57 10.48 7.58
CA MET A 83 8.22 10.07 8.83
C MET A 83 9.21 8.93 8.60
N ASP A 84 8.86 7.96 7.76
CA ASP A 84 9.72 6.83 7.40
C ASP A 84 10.98 7.26 6.65
N THR A 85 10.87 8.17 5.68
CA THR A 85 12.03 8.70 4.94
C THR A 85 13.04 9.44 5.82
N ARG A 86 12.61 9.92 7.00
CA ARG A 86 13.47 10.53 8.02
C ARG A 86 14.02 9.52 9.05
N GLY A 87 13.76 8.23 8.86
CA GLY A 87 14.17 7.17 9.78
C GLY A 87 13.33 7.08 11.06
N ALA A 88 12.17 7.73 11.10
CA ALA A 88 11.32 7.83 12.28
C ALA A 88 9.92 7.23 12.03
N ALA A 89 9.86 6.06 11.39
CA ALA A 89 8.62 5.38 11.05
C ALA A 89 7.65 5.29 12.27
N PRO A 90 6.40 5.77 12.16
CA PRO A 90 5.50 5.86 13.28
C PRO A 90 4.97 4.48 13.68
N ARG A 91 4.72 4.30 14.98
CA ARG A 91 4.10 3.07 15.50
C ARG A 91 2.60 3.05 15.15
N PRO A 92 1.97 1.87 15.03
CA PRO A 92 0.53 1.77 14.78
C PRO A 92 -0.33 2.52 15.81
N SER A 93 0.11 2.61 17.08
CA SER A 93 -0.54 3.42 18.10
C SER A 93 -0.50 4.92 17.75
N THR A 94 0.65 5.42 17.32
CA THR A 94 0.83 6.83 16.92
C THR A 94 -0.02 7.16 15.70
N VAL A 95 -0.13 6.25 14.73
CA VAL A 95 -1.02 6.42 13.57
C VAL A 95 -2.48 6.51 14.00
N ARG A 96 -2.89 5.69 14.98
CA ARG A 96 -4.24 5.76 15.56
C ARG A 96 -4.50 7.11 16.23
N ASP A 97 -3.53 7.59 17.00
CA ASP A 97 -3.65 8.85 17.74
C ASP A 97 -3.72 10.03 16.76
N MET A 98 -2.91 10.02 15.69
CA MET A 98 -2.99 11.00 14.60
C MET A 98 -4.36 10.99 13.91
N ALA A 99 -4.91 9.82 13.62
CA ALA A 99 -6.26 9.70 13.05
C ALA A 99 -7.33 10.29 13.99
N ASN A 100 -7.21 10.08 15.30
CA ASN A 100 -8.12 10.68 16.28
C ASN A 100 -7.96 12.21 16.37
N ILE A 101 -6.74 12.74 16.22
CA ILE A 101 -6.50 14.19 16.15
C ILE A 101 -7.22 14.79 14.93
N LEU A 102 -7.13 14.15 13.76
CA LEU A 102 -7.85 14.58 12.56
C LEU A 102 -9.37 14.58 12.76
N LEU A 103 -9.91 13.55 13.39
CA LEU A 103 -11.34 13.46 13.69
C LEU A 103 -11.80 14.52 14.71
N ALA A 104 -11.01 14.75 15.76
CA ALA A 104 -11.30 15.77 16.76
C ALA A 104 -11.29 17.19 16.17
N ALA A 105 -10.41 17.45 15.20
CA ALA A 105 -10.33 18.74 14.51
C ALA A 105 -11.60 19.10 13.71
N ARG A 106 -12.50 18.13 13.44
CA ARG A 106 -13.80 18.40 12.79
C ARG A 106 -14.82 19.09 13.70
N GLY A 107 -14.57 19.14 15.02
CA GLY A 107 -15.45 19.83 15.97
C GLY A 107 -16.75 19.08 16.32
N GLU A 108 -16.84 17.78 16.02
CA GLU A 108 -17.97 16.94 16.46
C GLU A 108 -17.94 16.72 17.98
N SER A 109 -19.11 16.75 18.63
CA SER A 109 -19.25 16.50 20.08
C SER A 109 -20.26 15.38 20.36
N PRO A 110 -19.82 14.23 20.92
CA PRO A 110 -18.43 13.86 21.23
C PRO A 110 -17.61 13.55 19.95
N PRO A 111 -16.29 13.73 19.97
CA PRO A 111 -15.45 13.47 18.81
C PRO A 111 -15.47 11.99 18.44
N ALA A 112 -15.64 11.70 17.15
CA ALA A 112 -15.52 10.35 16.63
C ALA A 112 -14.10 9.82 16.88
N THR A 113 -13.99 8.54 17.25
CA THR A 113 -12.69 7.87 17.45
C THR A 113 -12.57 6.63 16.59
N VAL A 114 -11.34 6.27 16.26
CA VAL A 114 -11.00 5.02 15.59
C VAL A 114 -10.71 3.90 16.59
N GLY A 115 -11.09 2.68 16.24
CA GLY A 115 -10.86 1.50 17.07
C GLY A 115 -9.38 1.07 17.14
N LYS A 116 -9.03 0.22 18.10
CA LYS A 116 -7.67 -0.30 18.30
C LYS A 116 -7.08 -0.98 17.05
N ASN A 117 -7.90 -1.70 16.29
CA ASN A 117 -7.47 -2.45 15.10
C ASN A 117 -7.57 -1.63 13.80
N TRP A 118 -7.99 -0.37 13.89
CA TRP A 118 -8.13 0.49 12.71
C TRP A 118 -6.79 0.71 11.97
N PRO A 119 -5.65 0.95 12.65
CA PRO A 119 -4.37 1.16 11.96
C PRO A 119 -3.94 -0.04 11.11
N SER A 120 -4.13 -1.27 11.61
CA SER A 120 -3.79 -2.47 10.85
C SER A 120 -4.65 -2.60 9.59
N SER A 121 -5.95 -2.30 9.70
CA SER A 121 -6.83 -2.31 8.53
C SER A 121 -6.55 -1.15 7.58
N PHE A 122 -6.10 0.01 8.08
CA PHE A 122 -5.68 1.14 7.26
C PHE A 122 -4.46 0.77 6.41
N VAL A 123 -3.42 0.21 7.02
CA VAL A 123 -2.22 -0.26 6.31
C VAL A 123 -2.56 -1.37 5.30
N GLN A 124 -3.41 -2.33 5.66
CA GLN A 124 -3.81 -3.42 4.74
C GLN A 124 -4.56 -2.95 3.48
N ARG A 125 -5.22 -1.78 3.53
CA ARG A 125 -5.98 -1.24 2.39
C ARG A 125 -5.12 -0.36 1.47
N ARG A 126 -3.88 -0.05 1.86
CA ARG A 126 -2.99 0.88 1.18
C ARG A 126 -1.73 0.13 0.76
N ASP A 127 -1.64 -0.18 -0.53
CA ASP A 127 -0.50 -0.94 -1.08
C ASP A 127 0.84 -0.21 -0.92
N GLU A 128 0.79 1.12 -0.78
CA GLU A 128 1.92 2.00 -0.50
C GLU A 128 2.46 1.92 0.94
N LEU A 129 1.72 1.30 1.87
CA LEU A 129 2.12 1.18 3.28
C LEU A 129 2.42 -0.27 3.64
N ARG A 130 3.52 -0.48 4.37
CA ARG A 130 3.86 -1.79 4.92
C ARG A 130 4.37 -1.67 6.34
N SER A 131 3.91 -2.58 7.21
CA SER A 131 4.46 -2.71 8.55
C SER A 131 5.79 -3.46 8.51
N CYS A 132 6.85 -2.86 9.05
CA CYS A 132 8.17 -3.46 9.19
C CYS A 132 8.62 -3.45 10.66
N PHE A 133 9.43 -4.43 11.05
CA PHE A 133 10.10 -4.40 12.35
C PHE A 133 11.36 -3.55 12.26
N SER A 134 11.47 -2.53 13.10
CA SER A 134 12.70 -1.78 13.26
C SER A 134 13.76 -2.67 13.91
N LYS A 135 14.88 -2.89 13.23
CA LYS A 135 16.07 -3.48 13.87
C LYS A 135 16.78 -2.39 14.64
N ARG A 136 17.17 -2.68 15.90
CA ARG A 136 18.03 -1.77 16.65
C ARG A 136 19.37 -1.70 15.94
N TYR A 137 19.76 -0.50 15.57
CA TYR A 137 21.11 -0.24 15.11
C TYR A 137 22.03 -0.12 16.32
N ASP A 138 23.22 -0.72 16.24
CA ASP A 138 24.19 -0.63 17.32
C ASP A 138 24.72 0.82 17.40
N TYR A 139 24.54 1.44 18.56
CA TYR A 139 24.92 2.85 18.76
C TYR A 139 26.43 3.07 18.66
N HIS A 140 27.23 2.15 19.20
CA HIS A 140 28.69 2.24 19.11
C HIS A 140 29.15 2.09 17.66
N ARG A 141 28.47 1.23 16.89
CA ARG A 141 28.71 1.11 15.46
C ARG A 141 28.40 2.42 14.74
N ALA A 142 27.24 3.03 15.00
CA ALA A 142 26.87 4.32 14.41
C ALA A 142 27.89 5.44 14.71
N LEU A 143 28.48 5.45 15.92
CA LEU A 143 29.46 6.46 16.32
C LEU A 143 30.82 6.28 15.62
N ASN A 144 31.18 5.04 15.31
CA ASN A 144 32.48 4.68 14.75
C ASN A 144 32.48 4.54 13.22
N GLU A 145 31.33 4.72 12.57
CA GLU A 145 31.21 4.70 11.12
C GLU A 145 31.42 6.10 10.54
N ASP A 146 32.52 6.30 9.81
CA ASP A 146 32.71 7.48 8.97
C ASP A 146 32.16 7.18 7.56
N PRO A 147 31.07 7.85 7.13
CA PRO A 147 30.49 7.63 5.80
C PRO A 147 31.51 7.82 4.67
N LYS A 148 32.48 8.72 4.84
CA LYS A 148 33.50 8.96 3.82
C LYS A 148 34.45 7.76 3.69
N ALA A 149 34.99 7.29 4.82
CA ALA A 149 35.87 6.12 4.85
C ALA A 149 35.16 4.86 4.32
N ILE A 150 33.88 4.67 4.65
CA ILE A 150 33.08 3.55 4.16
C ILE A 150 32.89 3.63 2.64
N ASN A 151 32.48 4.79 2.12
CA ASN A 151 32.28 4.97 0.69
C ASN A 151 33.58 4.83 -0.12
N GLU A 152 34.69 5.35 0.40
CA GLU A 152 36.01 5.19 -0.21
C GLU A 152 36.42 3.72 -0.24
N TRP A 153 36.21 2.98 0.84
CA TRP A 153 36.48 1.55 0.89
C TRP A 153 35.67 0.77 -0.15
N PHE A 154 34.34 0.95 -0.21
CA PHE A 154 33.50 0.27 -1.19
C PHE A 154 33.87 0.63 -2.63
N SER A 155 34.23 1.90 -2.89
CA SER A 155 34.70 2.33 -4.22
C SER A 155 36.01 1.63 -4.60
N MET A 156 36.94 1.47 -3.66
CA MET A 156 38.18 0.73 -3.88
C MET A 156 37.94 -0.75 -4.15
N VAL A 157 37.05 -1.40 -3.38
CA VAL A 157 36.67 -2.82 -3.60
C VAL A 157 36.06 -3.00 -4.98
N GLN A 158 35.13 -2.12 -5.37
CA GLN A 158 34.48 -2.22 -6.67
C GLN A 158 35.47 -2.05 -7.83
N ARG A 159 36.40 -1.09 -7.72
CA ARG A 159 37.48 -0.94 -8.71
C ARG A 159 38.34 -2.20 -8.80
N ALA A 160 38.71 -2.81 -7.67
CA ALA A 160 39.50 -4.04 -7.67
C ALA A 160 38.75 -5.23 -8.31
N ILE A 161 37.43 -5.34 -8.10
CA ILE A 161 36.59 -6.36 -8.75
C ILE A 161 36.60 -6.17 -10.26
N GLU A 162 36.41 -4.94 -10.74
CA GLU A 162 36.39 -4.60 -12.16
C GLU A 162 37.76 -4.81 -12.83
N GLU A 163 38.85 -4.34 -12.20
CA GLU A 163 40.22 -4.48 -12.72
C GLU A 163 40.67 -5.94 -12.85
N ASN A 164 40.26 -6.80 -11.91
CA ASN A 164 40.63 -8.21 -11.89
C ASN A 164 39.60 -9.12 -12.58
N GLY A 165 38.50 -8.56 -13.10
CA GLY A 165 37.44 -9.34 -13.77
C GLY A 165 36.77 -10.37 -12.84
N ILE A 166 36.69 -10.09 -11.54
CA ILE A 166 36.13 -11.02 -10.55
C ILE A 166 34.62 -11.10 -10.77
N GLN A 167 34.09 -12.30 -10.98
CA GLN A 167 32.66 -12.49 -11.16
C GLN A 167 31.96 -12.53 -9.80
N SER A 168 30.68 -12.14 -9.76
CA SER A 168 29.89 -12.17 -8.51
C SER A 168 29.82 -13.57 -7.88
N GLU A 169 29.94 -14.60 -8.71
CA GLU A 169 29.96 -16.02 -8.32
C GLU A 169 31.21 -16.40 -7.52
N ASP A 170 32.30 -15.65 -7.71
CA ASP A 170 33.60 -15.88 -7.06
C ASP A 170 33.80 -15.05 -5.79
N ILE A 171 32.77 -14.31 -5.36
CA ILE A 171 32.81 -13.49 -4.13
C ILE A 171 32.22 -14.31 -2.98
N TYR A 172 33.08 -14.75 -2.07
CA TYR A 172 32.69 -15.50 -0.87
C TYR A 172 32.73 -14.60 0.36
N ASN A 173 31.68 -14.64 1.18
CA ASN A 173 31.72 -14.05 2.52
C ASN A 173 32.55 -14.97 3.43
N PHE A 174 33.50 -14.40 4.15
CA PHE A 174 34.29 -15.13 5.14
C PHE A 174 34.05 -14.46 6.50
N ASP A 175 33.00 -14.90 7.18
CA ASP A 175 32.68 -14.48 8.55
C ASP A 175 32.76 -15.65 9.52
N GLU A 176 33.24 -15.36 10.73
CA GLU A 176 33.40 -16.37 11.77
C GLU A 176 32.03 -16.63 12.41
N THR A 177 31.41 -17.76 12.07
CA THR A 177 30.16 -18.20 12.71
C THR A 177 30.49 -18.91 14.02
N GLY A 178 30.45 -18.19 15.14
CA GLY A 178 30.68 -18.77 16.47
C GLY A 178 29.54 -19.71 16.89
N PHE A 179 29.79 -21.03 16.87
CA PHE A 179 28.91 -21.99 17.55
C PHE A 179 29.17 -21.95 19.06
N ALA A 180 28.25 -21.34 19.82
CA ALA A 180 28.29 -21.40 21.28
C ALA A 180 27.80 -22.77 21.77
N MET A 181 28.75 -23.69 22.03
CA MET A 181 28.48 -25.00 22.63
C MET A 181 27.79 -24.81 24.00
N GLY A 182 26.55 -25.32 24.14
CA GLY A 182 25.81 -25.34 25.41
C GLY A 182 24.61 -24.38 25.53
N LEU A 183 24.35 -23.52 24.54
CA LEU A 183 23.13 -22.70 24.48
C LEU A 183 22.07 -23.39 23.62
N ILE A 184 21.13 -24.10 24.27
CA ILE A 184 19.91 -24.60 23.62
C ILE A 184 18.92 -23.44 23.53
N SER A 185 19.17 -22.47 22.66
CA SER A 185 18.12 -21.54 22.25
C SER A 185 18.14 -21.41 20.73
N SER A 186 17.00 -21.74 20.13
CA SER A 186 16.79 -21.54 18.70
C SER A 186 16.79 -20.04 18.45
N GLN A 187 17.85 -19.53 17.84
CA GLN A 187 17.83 -18.18 17.27
C GLN A 187 16.78 -18.16 16.15
N LYS A 188 15.80 -17.27 16.29
CA LYS A 188 14.78 -16.95 15.28
C LYS A 188 15.12 -15.62 14.62
#